data_AF-A0A934HHX7-F1
#
_entry.id   AF-A0A934HHX7-F1
#
_cell.length_a   1.000
_cell.length_b   1.000
_cell.length_c   1.000
_cell.angle_alpha   90.00
_cell.angle_beta   90.00
_cell.angle_gamma   90.00
#
_symmetry.space_group_name_H-M   'P 1'
#
loop_
_entity.id
_entity.type
_entity.pdbx_description
1 polymer ?
#
loop_
_entity_poly.entity_id
_entity_poly.type
_entity_poly.pdbx_seq_one_letter_code
_entity_poly.pdbx_strand_id
1 'polypeptide(L)'
;MNAQVKTSVAQIAQATLTRKSFFAALPAFAVFSLIVYQVLFALTPALAAGPEVVTLYDLVQNGQGDMALQQVVDYAQQLGGWMPAPGDELVFDPYLSRKARGSMLDTDELPNCADPLVATDEASCIAQFRTLERQVRFGPSLFTTPTEDGTVEVRPAFDDLLSTYIEESGHSWQEYLYETNGLGSGSRSRQTSKAESDRWAAGREYQIKRYILSLDGGLFQLSDQQRETLRGQICLDYANPMGREVPAYGAPAGWPNPQGWPVTAPTAEEFQVFCVGFNA
;
A
#
# COMPACT_ATOMS: atom_id res chain seq x y z
N MET A 1 34.45 -34.32 -72.71
CA MET A 1 33.34 -34.77 -71.86
C MET A 1 33.88 -35.05 -70.46
N ASN A 2 33.69 -34.16 -69.48
CA ASN A 2 33.76 -34.44 -68.03
C ASN A 2 33.47 -33.19 -67.17
N ALA A 3 32.42 -32.42 -67.53
CA ALA A 3 32.02 -31.24 -66.77
C ALA A 3 30.61 -31.33 -66.16
N GLN A 4 29.86 -32.41 -66.41
CA GLN A 4 28.42 -32.46 -66.10
C GLN A 4 28.00 -33.37 -64.94
N VAL A 5 28.93 -34.07 -64.27
CA VAL A 5 28.59 -35.04 -63.20
C VAL A 5 28.89 -34.51 -61.79
N LYS A 6 29.70 -33.45 -61.64
CA LYS A 6 30.05 -32.91 -60.31
C LYS A 6 28.99 -31.99 -59.69
N THR A 7 27.97 -31.59 -60.44
CA THR A 7 26.96 -30.62 -59.96
C THR A 7 25.79 -31.25 -59.20
N SER A 8 25.55 -32.56 -59.31
CA SER A 8 24.34 -33.17 -58.72
C SER A 8 24.49 -33.60 -57.26
N VAL A 9 25.68 -34.03 -56.81
CA VAL A 9 25.84 -34.57 -55.44
C VAL A 9 25.94 -33.46 -54.40
N ALA A 10 26.59 -32.34 -54.71
CA ALA A 10 26.73 -31.21 -53.79
C ALA A 10 25.39 -30.49 -53.51
N GLN A 11 24.54 -30.34 -54.53
CA GLN A 11 23.23 -29.68 -54.38
C GLN A 11 22.22 -30.53 -53.60
N ILE A 12 22.27 -31.86 -53.72
CA ILE A 12 21.39 -32.77 -52.96
C ILE A 12 21.79 -32.83 -51.47
N ALA A 13 23.09 -32.78 -51.16
CA ALA A 13 23.58 -32.72 -49.79
C ALA A 13 23.17 -31.41 -49.09
N GLN A 14 23.24 -30.27 -49.79
CA GLN A 14 22.87 -28.96 -49.24
C GLN A 14 21.36 -28.80 -49.02
N ALA A 15 20.52 -29.37 -49.89
CA ALA A 15 19.07 -29.36 -49.73
C ALA A 15 18.57 -30.26 -48.58
N THR A 16 19.30 -31.33 -48.26
CA THR A 16 18.92 -32.26 -47.19
C THR A 16 19.33 -31.74 -45.81
N LEU A 17 20.46 -31.03 -45.73
CA LEU A 17 20.92 -30.36 -44.50
C LEU A 17 20.02 -29.17 -44.12
N THR A 18 19.58 -28.37 -45.09
CA THR A 18 18.66 -27.24 -44.83
C THR A 18 17.26 -27.68 -44.41
N ARG A 19 16.73 -28.80 -44.94
CA ARG A 19 15.44 -29.36 -44.50
C ARG A 19 15.48 -29.91 -43.07
N LYS A 20 16.53 -30.63 -42.68
CA LYS A 20 16.63 -31.20 -41.31
C LYS A 20 16.76 -30.11 -40.25
N SER A 21 17.46 -29.00 -40.54
CA SER A 21 17.57 -27.86 -39.64
C SER A 21 16.26 -27.08 -39.46
N PHE A 22 15.44 -26.97 -40.52
CA PHE A 22 14.14 -26.28 -40.44
C PHE A 22 13.08 -27.07 -39.65
N PHE A 23 13.04 -28.40 -39.79
CA PHE A 23 12.08 -29.23 -39.07
C PHE A 23 12.44 -29.49 -37.59
N ALA A 24 13.70 -29.30 -37.20
CA ALA A 24 14.12 -29.35 -35.80
C ALA A 24 13.99 -27.98 -35.08
N ALA A 25 14.09 -26.87 -35.82
CA ALA A 25 13.96 -25.53 -35.26
C ALA A 25 12.52 -25.18 -34.86
N LEU A 26 11.51 -25.64 -35.61
CA LEU A 26 10.10 -25.39 -35.30
C LEU A 26 9.62 -25.96 -33.95
N PRO A 27 9.87 -27.25 -33.61
CA PRO A 27 9.50 -27.78 -32.30
C PRO A 27 10.38 -27.18 -31.19
N ALA A 28 11.65 -26.87 -31.44
CA ALA A 28 12.52 -26.22 -30.46
C ALA A 28 12.03 -24.79 -30.14
N PHE A 29 11.59 -24.02 -31.15
CA PHE A 29 11.02 -22.69 -30.96
C PHE A 29 9.64 -22.76 -30.30
N ALA A 30 8.81 -23.73 -30.65
CA ALA A 30 7.51 -23.94 -29.99
C ALA A 30 7.68 -24.34 -28.52
N VAL A 31 8.64 -25.22 -28.21
CA VAL A 31 8.97 -25.62 -26.83
C VAL A 31 9.61 -24.45 -26.08
N PHE A 32 10.51 -23.68 -26.70
CA PHE A 32 11.08 -22.49 -26.08
C PHE A 32 10.02 -21.42 -25.82
N SER A 33 9.11 -21.19 -26.76
CA SER A 33 7.95 -20.32 -26.56
C SER A 33 7.01 -20.84 -25.49
N LEU A 34 6.78 -22.16 -25.38
CA LEU A 34 5.96 -22.75 -24.32
C LEU A 34 6.63 -22.63 -22.96
N ILE A 35 7.95 -22.83 -22.88
CA ILE A 35 8.74 -22.66 -21.65
C ILE A 35 8.78 -21.19 -21.27
N VAL A 36 9.01 -20.27 -22.20
CA VAL A 36 8.96 -18.82 -21.94
C VAL A 36 7.55 -18.41 -21.52
N TYR A 37 6.49 -18.95 -22.13
CA TYR A 37 5.10 -18.68 -21.74
C TYR A 37 4.78 -19.25 -20.35
N GLN A 38 5.25 -20.47 -20.01
CA GLN A 38 5.06 -21.07 -18.69
C GLN A 38 5.93 -20.43 -17.60
N VAL A 39 7.15 -19.98 -17.94
CA VAL A 39 8.02 -19.22 -17.03
C VAL A 39 7.46 -17.81 -16.83
N LEU A 40 6.93 -17.15 -17.86
CA LEU A 40 6.23 -15.87 -17.72
C LEU A 40 4.91 -16.01 -16.96
N PHE A 41 4.14 -17.09 -17.17
CA PHE A 41 2.92 -17.37 -16.38
C PHE A 41 3.21 -17.77 -14.94
N ALA A 42 4.37 -18.39 -14.67
CA ALA A 42 4.83 -18.67 -13.32
C ALA A 42 5.48 -17.45 -12.64
N LEU A 43 5.90 -16.44 -13.43
CA LEU A 43 6.45 -15.16 -12.94
C LEU A 43 5.40 -14.05 -12.86
N THR A 44 4.26 -14.17 -13.53
CA THR A 44 3.05 -13.51 -13.04
C THR A 44 2.64 -14.28 -11.80
N PRO A 45 2.85 -13.76 -10.57
CA PRO A 45 2.10 -14.31 -9.46
C PRO A 45 0.65 -14.31 -9.93
N ALA A 46 0.00 -15.48 -9.92
CA ALA A 46 -1.43 -15.47 -9.71
C ALA A 46 -1.58 -14.69 -8.41
N LEU A 47 -1.92 -13.40 -8.53
CA LEU A 47 -2.19 -12.55 -7.39
C LEU A 47 -3.26 -13.33 -6.65
N ALA A 48 -2.87 -13.98 -5.55
CA ALA A 48 -3.81 -14.67 -4.72
C ALA A 48 -4.86 -13.61 -4.41
N ALA A 49 -6.13 -13.90 -4.69
CA ALA A 49 -7.18 -13.09 -4.10
C ALA A 49 -6.89 -13.13 -2.59
N GLY A 50 -6.71 -11.97 -1.98
CA GLY A 50 -6.42 -11.90 -0.55
C GLY A 50 -7.51 -12.60 0.28
N PRO A 51 -7.36 -12.65 1.62
CA PRO A 51 -8.38 -13.24 2.48
C PRO A 51 -9.79 -12.74 2.17
N GLU A 52 -10.77 -13.64 2.19
CA GLU A 52 -12.17 -13.30 1.96
C GLU A 52 -12.65 -12.30 3.03
N VAL A 53 -13.04 -11.10 2.59
CA VAL A 53 -13.39 -9.99 3.49
C VAL A 53 -14.58 -10.35 4.38
N VAL A 54 -15.53 -11.13 3.87
CA VAL A 54 -16.68 -11.62 4.65
C VAL A 54 -16.21 -12.46 5.84
N THR A 55 -15.21 -13.33 5.65
CA THR A 55 -14.65 -14.14 6.75
C THR A 55 -13.94 -13.27 7.79
N LEU A 56 -13.22 -12.23 7.36
CA LEU A 56 -12.60 -11.27 8.28
C LEU A 56 -13.65 -10.47 9.06
N TYR A 57 -14.72 -10.06 8.38
CA TYR A 57 -15.84 -9.37 9.00
C TYR A 57 -16.55 -10.26 10.04
N ASP A 58 -16.77 -11.54 9.73
CA ASP A 58 -17.36 -12.50 10.67
C ASP A 58 -16.51 -12.67 11.93
N LEU A 59 -15.18 -12.71 11.80
CA LEU A 59 -14.28 -12.72 12.96
C LEU A 59 -14.49 -11.48 13.83
N VAL A 60 -14.57 -10.29 13.24
CA VAL A 60 -14.84 -9.05 13.97
C VAL A 60 -16.19 -9.10 14.68
N GLN A 61 -17.25 -9.58 14.03
CA GLN A 61 -18.58 -9.71 14.65
C GLN A 61 -18.59 -10.70 15.82
N ASN A 62 -17.71 -11.69 15.81
CA ASN A 62 -17.55 -12.66 16.90
C ASN A 62 -16.53 -12.24 17.97
N GLY A 63 -16.10 -10.96 17.98
CA GLY A 63 -15.17 -10.43 18.97
C GLY A 63 -13.72 -10.87 18.76
N GLN A 64 -13.38 -11.39 17.58
CA GLN A 64 -12.04 -11.85 17.20
C GLN A 64 -11.32 -10.83 16.31
N GLY A 65 -11.48 -9.54 16.61
CA GLY A 65 -10.93 -8.45 15.79
C GLY A 65 -9.42 -8.45 15.67
N ASP A 66 -8.69 -8.81 16.74
CA ASP A 66 -7.23 -8.98 16.70
C ASP A 66 -6.82 -10.08 15.70
N MET A 67 -7.56 -11.18 15.64
CA MET A 67 -7.31 -12.25 14.67
C MET A 67 -7.61 -11.81 13.24
N ALA A 68 -8.66 -11.01 13.05
CA ALA A 68 -8.99 -10.44 11.75
C ALA A 68 -7.89 -9.48 11.28
N LEU A 69 -7.43 -8.58 12.16
CA LEU A 69 -6.33 -7.66 11.87
C LEU A 69 -5.03 -8.42 11.57
N GLN A 70 -4.70 -9.46 12.34
CA GLN A 70 -3.49 -10.25 12.12
C GLN A 70 -3.44 -10.88 10.72
N GLN A 71 -4.58 -11.36 10.19
CA GLN A 71 -4.62 -11.89 8.82
C GLN A 71 -4.30 -10.82 7.76
N VAL A 72 -4.70 -9.57 8.01
CA VAL A 72 -4.37 -8.44 7.14
C VAL A 72 -2.87 -8.14 7.21
N VAL A 73 -2.30 -8.12 8.42
CA VAL A 73 -0.87 -7.88 8.67
C VAL A 73 -0.02 -8.96 7.99
N ASP A 74 -0.36 -10.23 8.16
CA ASP A 74 0.39 -11.34 7.57
C ASP A 74 0.42 -11.23 6.05
N TYR A 75 -0.71 -10.84 5.44
CA TYR A 75 -0.81 -10.65 3.99
C TYR A 75 -0.01 -9.42 3.52
N ALA A 76 -0.13 -8.30 4.23
CA ALA A 76 0.61 -7.07 3.92
C ALA A 76 2.13 -7.29 4.01
N GLN A 77 2.59 -8.05 5.00
CA GLN A 77 3.98 -8.42 5.17
C GLN A 77 4.48 -9.31 4.02
N GLN A 78 3.69 -10.31 3.61
CA GLN A 78 4.06 -11.22 2.53
C GLN A 78 4.16 -10.52 1.17
N LEU A 79 3.28 -9.56 0.91
CA LEU A 79 3.13 -8.94 -0.40
C LEU A 79 4.08 -7.76 -0.61
N GLY A 80 4.22 -6.89 0.39
CA GLY A 80 4.98 -5.64 0.26
C GLY A 80 5.82 -5.26 1.47
N GLY A 81 5.88 -6.11 2.50
CA GLY A 81 6.60 -5.78 3.73
C GLY A 81 6.06 -4.53 4.43
N TRP A 82 4.80 -4.16 4.17
CA TRP A 82 4.17 -2.98 4.75
C TRP A 82 3.89 -3.27 6.23
N MET A 83 4.77 -2.77 7.08
CA MET A 83 4.65 -2.83 8.54
C MET A 83 4.73 -1.41 9.09
N PRO A 84 4.19 -1.13 10.28
CA PRO A 84 4.42 0.12 11.00
C PRO A 84 5.91 0.39 11.26
N ALA A 85 6.21 1.62 11.67
CA ALA A 85 7.55 2.01 12.04
C ALA A 85 8.07 1.25 13.28
N PRO A 86 9.40 1.08 13.42
CA PRO A 86 10.00 0.43 14.57
C PRO A 86 9.56 1.02 15.92
N GLY A 87 9.00 0.15 16.77
CA GLY A 87 8.54 0.52 18.11
C GLY A 87 7.09 1.00 18.18
N ASP A 88 6.38 1.01 17.05
CA ASP A 88 4.92 1.20 17.02
C ASP A 88 4.22 -0.16 17.04
N GLU A 89 3.08 -0.23 17.70
CA GLU A 89 2.28 -1.42 17.91
C GLU A 89 1.00 -1.35 17.08
N LEU A 90 0.65 -2.46 16.42
CA LEU A 90 -0.65 -2.60 15.76
C LEU A 90 -1.67 -3.09 16.77
N VAL A 91 -2.78 -2.37 16.88
CA VAL A 91 -3.84 -2.71 17.84
C VAL A 91 -5.18 -2.72 17.12
N PHE A 92 -5.98 -3.76 17.38
CA PHE A 92 -7.40 -3.70 17.06
C PHE A 92 -8.14 -3.04 18.22
N ASP A 93 -8.76 -1.89 17.97
CA ASP A 93 -9.58 -1.18 18.94
C ASP A 93 -11.08 -1.40 18.61
N PRO A 94 -11.78 -2.28 19.36
CA PRO A 94 -13.21 -2.54 19.12
C PRO A 94 -14.11 -1.34 19.38
N TYR A 95 -13.61 -0.31 20.07
CA TYR A 95 -14.34 0.90 20.43
C TYR A 95 -13.98 2.10 19.56
N LEU A 96 -13.04 1.94 18.61
CA LEU A 96 -12.70 2.99 17.66
C LEU A 96 -13.98 3.46 16.94
N SER A 97 -14.10 4.78 16.79
CA SER A 97 -15.26 5.40 16.13
C SER A 97 -15.55 4.72 14.81
N ARG A 98 -16.83 4.38 14.55
CA ARG A 98 -17.25 3.77 13.28
C ARG A 98 -17.00 4.66 12.06
N LYS A 99 -16.69 5.94 12.26
CA LYS A 99 -16.30 6.87 11.21
C LYS A 99 -14.79 6.81 10.88
N ALA A 100 -13.98 6.22 11.75
CA ALA A 100 -12.55 6.02 11.57
C ALA A 100 -12.27 4.56 11.18
N ARG A 101 -11.58 4.35 10.06
CA ARG A 101 -11.24 3.01 9.58
C ARG A 101 -9.96 2.52 10.24
N GLY A 102 -8.99 3.41 10.36
CA GLY A 102 -7.88 3.33 11.28
C GLY A 102 -7.56 4.72 11.81
N SER A 103 -6.60 4.76 12.72
CA SER A 103 -6.05 5.99 13.26
C SER A 103 -4.63 5.70 13.69
N MET A 104 -3.73 6.46 13.11
CA MET A 104 -2.39 6.70 13.62
C MET A 104 -2.37 8.14 14.14
N LEU A 105 -1.60 8.40 15.19
CA LEU A 105 -1.73 9.56 16.09
C LEU A 105 -3.04 9.55 16.89
N ASP A 106 -2.91 9.66 18.20
CA ASP A 106 -3.97 10.33 18.96
C ASP A 106 -3.82 11.83 18.70
N THR A 107 -4.91 12.48 18.32
CA THR A 107 -5.05 13.95 18.22
C THR A 107 -4.95 14.64 19.58
N ASP A 108 -4.17 14.08 20.50
CA ASP A 108 -4.24 14.42 21.90
C ASP A 108 -3.13 15.42 22.23
N GLU A 109 -3.56 16.61 22.63
CA GLU A 109 -2.83 17.33 23.66
C GLU A 109 -2.60 16.37 24.83
N LEU A 110 -1.49 16.50 25.55
CA LEU A 110 -1.31 15.79 26.82
C LEU A 110 -2.63 15.87 27.60
N PRO A 111 -3.26 14.74 27.98
CA PRO A 111 -4.45 14.79 28.80
C PRO A 111 -4.15 15.68 30.01
N ASN A 112 -5.14 16.45 30.48
CA ASN A 112 -4.95 17.29 31.65
C ASN A 112 -4.76 16.37 32.87
N CYS A 113 -3.54 15.89 33.07
CA CYS A 113 -3.18 14.90 34.08
C CYS A 113 -3.24 15.45 35.51
N ALA A 114 -3.56 16.74 35.65
CA ALA A 114 -3.92 17.38 36.91
C ALA A 114 -5.43 17.31 37.20
N ASP A 115 -6.26 16.87 36.25
CA ASP A 115 -7.69 16.61 36.45
C ASP A 115 -7.89 15.21 37.06
N PRO A 116 -8.35 15.11 38.34
CA PRO A 116 -8.58 13.84 39.00
C PRO A 116 -9.73 13.02 38.40
N LEU A 117 -10.53 13.60 37.48
CA LEU A 117 -11.54 12.89 36.70
C LEU A 117 -10.95 12.18 35.48
N VAL A 118 -9.76 12.58 35.04
CA VAL A 118 -9.07 12.03 33.86
C VAL A 118 -8.09 10.94 34.30
N ALA A 119 -7.36 11.13 35.40
CA ALA A 119 -6.48 10.10 35.94
C ALA A 119 -6.31 10.21 37.46
N THR A 120 -6.03 9.07 38.11
CA THR A 120 -5.76 9.01 39.55
C THR A 120 -4.38 9.56 39.93
N ASP A 121 -3.44 9.55 39.00
CA ASP A 121 -2.10 10.12 39.17
C ASP A 121 -1.48 10.51 37.81
N GLU A 122 -0.62 11.53 37.85
CA GLU A 122 0.00 12.12 36.67
C GLU A 122 0.92 11.14 35.93
N ALA A 123 1.60 10.24 36.65
CA ALA A 123 2.53 9.29 36.05
C ALA A 123 1.79 8.22 35.23
N SER A 124 0.68 7.68 35.75
CA SER A 124 -0.20 6.75 35.04
C SER A 124 -0.87 7.40 33.82
N CYS A 125 -1.28 8.66 33.95
CA CYS A 125 -1.84 9.45 32.85
C CYS A 125 -0.86 9.62 31.69
N ILE A 126 0.37 10.05 31.99
CA ILE A 126 1.45 10.19 30.99
C ILE A 126 1.83 8.83 30.41
N ALA A 127 1.82 7.76 31.22
CA ALA A 127 2.12 6.42 30.73
C ALA A 127 1.05 5.91 29.76
N GLN A 128 -0.25 6.13 30.02
CA GLN A 128 -1.32 5.78 29.10
C GLN A 128 -1.24 6.59 27.81
N PHE A 129 -1.04 7.91 27.90
CA PHE A 129 -0.85 8.76 26.72
C PHE A 129 0.30 8.27 25.83
N ARG A 130 1.47 7.98 26.44
CA ARG A 130 2.63 7.39 25.72
C ARG A 130 2.37 6.00 25.15
N THR A 131 1.43 5.26 25.74
CA THR A 131 1.04 3.92 25.27
C THR A 131 0.19 4.04 24.01
N LEU A 132 -0.71 5.02 23.94
CA LEU A 132 -1.57 5.26 22.78
C LEU A 132 -0.84 5.95 21.63
N GLU A 133 0.12 6.84 21.93
CA GLU A 133 0.93 7.58 20.93
C GLU A 133 1.69 6.66 19.97
N ARG A 134 1.99 5.43 20.37
CA ARG A 134 2.73 4.45 19.56
C ARG A 134 1.85 3.35 19.00
N GLN A 135 0.54 3.57 18.94
CA GLN A 135 -0.39 2.59 18.39
C GLN A 135 -0.87 3.03 17.02
N VAL A 136 -0.77 2.11 16.06
CA VAL A 136 -1.52 2.15 14.81
C VAL A 136 -2.80 1.36 15.06
N ARG A 137 -3.90 2.07 15.28
CA ARG A 137 -5.17 1.49 15.70
C ARG A 137 -6.07 1.24 14.50
N PHE A 138 -6.68 0.07 14.46
CA PHE A 138 -7.72 -0.26 13.50
C PHE A 138 -9.00 -0.67 14.20
N GLY A 139 -10.13 -0.18 13.69
CA GLY A 139 -11.44 -0.46 14.26
C GLY A 139 -12.25 -1.45 13.42
N PRO A 140 -13.49 -1.76 13.83
CA PRO A 140 -14.42 -2.54 13.03
C PRO A 140 -14.63 -1.97 11.62
N SER A 141 -14.56 -0.65 11.46
CA SER A 141 -14.70 0.04 10.16
C SER A 141 -13.52 -0.16 9.21
N LEU A 142 -12.42 -0.79 9.64
CA LEU A 142 -11.45 -1.31 8.69
C LEU A 142 -12.10 -2.32 7.73
N PHE A 143 -13.06 -3.11 8.21
CA PHE A 143 -13.70 -4.22 7.49
C PHE A 143 -15.03 -3.85 6.84
N THR A 144 -15.54 -2.64 7.09
CA THR A 144 -16.81 -2.16 6.58
C THR A 144 -16.73 -0.76 6.01
N THR A 145 -17.77 -0.36 5.28
CA THR A 145 -18.02 1.01 4.84
C THR A 145 -19.32 1.49 5.46
N PRO A 146 -19.33 2.63 6.18
CA PRO A 146 -20.58 3.22 6.65
C PRO A 146 -21.37 3.80 5.47
N THR A 147 -22.67 3.56 5.45
CA THR A 147 -23.61 4.10 4.45
C THR A 147 -24.30 5.36 4.99
N GLU A 148 -24.93 6.14 4.09
CA GLU A 148 -25.62 7.40 4.46
C GLU A 148 -26.80 7.20 5.43
N ASP A 149 -27.44 6.03 5.39
CA ASP A 149 -28.54 5.67 6.29
C ASP A 149 -28.08 5.17 7.67
N GLY A 150 -26.77 5.17 7.92
CA GLY A 150 -26.15 4.74 9.17
C GLY A 150 -25.99 3.23 9.32
N THR A 151 -26.31 2.45 8.28
CA THR A 151 -25.94 1.03 8.21
C THR A 151 -24.46 0.85 7.84
N VAL A 152 -24.00 -0.41 7.81
CA VAL A 152 -22.62 -0.74 7.43
C VAL A 152 -22.65 -1.83 6.39
N GLU A 153 -21.86 -1.67 5.34
CA GLU A 153 -21.65 -2.66 4.30
C GLU A 153 -20.27 -3.29 4.46
N VAL A 154 -20.15 -4.61 4.26
CA VAL A 154 -18.85 -5.27 4.25
C VAL A 154 -18.04 -4.72 3.07
N ARG A 155 -16.74 -4.51 3.28
CA ARG A 155 -15.89 -4.02 2.19
C ARG A 155 -15.92 -4.95 0.98
N PRO A 156 -15.99 -4.40 -0.24
CA PRO A 156 -16.24 -5.19 -1.44
C PRO A 156 -15.03 -6.03 -1.87
N ALA A 157 -13.82 -5.68 -1.44
CA ALA A 157 -12.59 -6.35 -1.83
C ALA A 157 -11.51 -6.22 -0.74
N PHE A 158 -10.65 -7.23 -0.64
CA PHE A 158 -9.52 -7.22 0.30
C PHE A 158 -8.56 -6.08 0.01
N ASP A 159 -8.37 -5.75 -1.27
CA ASP A 159 -7.49 -4.65 -1.69
C ASP A 159 -8.00 -3.27 -1.20
N ASP A 160 -9.31 -3.12 -1.02
CA ASP A 160 -9.85 -1.93 -0.35
C ASP A 160 -9.31 -1.79 1.07
N LEU A 161 -9.42 -2.89 1.81
CA LEU A 161 -8.99 -2.98 3.20
C LEU A 161 -7.47 -2.79 3.30
N LEU A 162 -6.72 -3.48 2.46
CA LEU A 162 -5.26 -3.42 2.41
C LEU A 162 -4.77 -2.00 2.11
N SER A 163 -5.44 -1.24 1.25
CA SER A 163 -5.10 0.18 1.02
C SER A 163 -5.15 1.02 2.29
N THR A 164 -6.19 0.80 3.12
CA THR A 164 -6.34 1.51 4.40
C THR A 164 -5.29 1.06 5.41
N TYR A 165 -4.94 -0.23 5.41
CA TYR A 165 -3.85 -0.73 6.26
C TYR A 165 -2.50 -0.09 5.89
N ILE A 166 -2.19 -0.03 4.60
CA ILE A 166 -0.98 0.61 4.07
C ILE A 166 -0.96 2.10 4.44
N GLU A 167 -2.12 2.76 4.40
CA GLU A 167 -2.26 4.17 4.75
C GLU A 167 -1.84 4.46 6.18
N GLU A 168 -2.44 3.79 7.17
CA GLU A 168 -2.08 4.06 8.57
C GLU A 168 -0.67 3.59 8.94
N SER A 169 -0.20 2.48 8.35
CA SER A 169 1.19 2.04 8.50
C SER A 169 2.17 3.08 7.93
N GLY A 170 1.82 3.68 6.80
CA GLY A 170 2.62 4.70 6.15
C GLY A 170 2.61 6.01 6.92
N HIS A 171 1.47 6.39 7.51
CA HIS A 171 1.41 7.51 8.43
C HIS A 171 2.38 7.29 9.60
N SER A 172 2.40 6.10 10.23
CA SER A 172 3.34 5.77 11.33
C SER A 172 4.80 5.99 10.90
N TRP A 173 5.16 5.60 9.68
CA TRP A 173 6.49 5.88 9.13
C TRP A 173 6.78 7.35 8.90
N GLN A 174 5.82 8.14 8.40
CA GLN A 174 6.02 9.59 8.22
C GLN A 174 6.33 10.28 9.54
N GLU A 175 5.75 9.78 10.61
CA GLU A 175 6.02 10.21 11.98
C GLU A 175 7.41 9.82 12.44
N TYR A 176 7.73 8.53 12.33
CA TYR A 176 9.04 8.04 12.71
C TYR A 176 10.17 8.70 11.93
N LEU A 177 9.98 8.96 10.65
CA LEU A 177 10.89 9.73 9.82
C LEU A 177 11.08 11.14 10.37
N TYR A 178 10.00 11.84 10.72
CA TYR A 178 10.13 13.15 11.36
C TYR A 178 10.91 13.08 12.69
N GLU A 179 10.55 12.12 13.53
CA GLU A 179 11.10 11.97 14.88
C GLU A 179 12.57 11.55 14.90
N THR A 180 13.02 10.94 13.81
CA THR A 180 14.42 10.54 13.58
C THR A 180 15.17 11.49 12.64
N ASN A 181 14.64 12.69 12.36
CA ASN A 181 15.26 13.68 11.46
C ASN A 181 15.49 13.17 10.03
N GLY A 182 14.58 12.33 9.54
CA GLY A 182 14.60 11.73 8.21
C GLY A 182 15.47 10.46 8.11
N LEU A 183 16.09 10.01 9.20
CA LEU A 183 16.94 8.81 9.17
C LEU A 183 16.15 7.52 9.00
N GLY A 184 14.88 7.48 9.44
CA GLY A 184 14.05 6.27 9.38
C GLY A 184 14.64 5.10 10.15
N SER A 185 15.48 5.39 11.14
CA SER A 185 16.21 4.41 11.95
C SER A 185 16.71 5.03 13.24
N GLY A 186 16.93 4.18 14.24
CA GLY A 186 17.45 4.59 15.55
C GLY A 186 16.39 5.13 16.51
N SER A 187 16.86 5.76 17.57
CA SER A 187 16.00 6.31 18.61
C SER A 187 15.33 7.61 18.15
N ARG A 188 14.06 7.76 18.51
CA ARG A 188 13.30 9.01 18.33
C ARG A 188 13.97 10.13 19.14
N SER A 189 14.23 11.25 18.47
CA SER A 189 14.89 12.44 19.04
C SER A 189 13.92 13.53 19.47
N ARG A 190 12.67 13.43 19.01
CA ARG A 190 11.55 14.36 19.25
C ARG A 190 10.24 13.57 19.16
N GLN A 191 9.14 14.23 19.49
CA GLN A 191 7.78 13.74 19.31
C GLN A 191 7.08 14.60 18.25
N THR A 192 6.19 13.99 17.47
CA THR A 192 5.29 14.71 16.57
C THR A 192 4.15 15.34 17.37
N SER A 193 4.09 16.67 17.39
CA SER A 193 3.01 17.42 18.02
C SER A 193 1.75 17.50 17.14
N LYS A 194 0.60 17.82 17.75
CA LYS A 194 -0.64 18.11 17.02
C LYS A 194 -0.46 19.20 15.96
N ALA A 195 0.28 20.27 16.28
CA ALA A 195 0.53 21.35 15.32
C ALA A 195 1.34 20.88 14.10
N GLU A 196 2.29 19.96 14.29
CA GLU A 196 3.05 19.37 13.19
C GLU A 196 2.21 18.40 12.37
N SER A 197 1.36 17.60 13.03
CA SER A 197 0.40 16.74 12.37
C SER A 197 -0.59 17.55 11.51
N ASP A 198 -1.25 18.56 12.08
CA ASP A 198 -2.22 19.41 11.39
C ASP A 198 -1.57 20.17 10.21
N ARG A 199 -0.32 20.66 10.39
CA ARG A 199 0.43 21.34 9.33
C ARG A 199 0.68 20.45 8.11
N TRP A 200 0.94 19.16 8.33
CA TRP A 200 1.29 18.20 7.27
C TRP A 200 0.15 17.28 6.86
N ALA A 201 -1.03 17.37 7.47
CA ALA A 201 -2.14 16.43 7.27
C ALA A 201 -2.39 16.13 5.79
N ALA A 202 -2.67 17.15 4.99
CA ALA A 202 -2.92 16.97 3.57
C ALA A 202 -1.70 16.48 2.77
N GLY A 203 -0.50 16.92 3.16
CA GLY A 203 0.74 16.50 2.51
C GLY A 203 1.05 15.03 2.77
N ARG A 204 0.84 14.56 4.00
CA ARG A 204 1.00 13.15 4.41
C ARG A 204 0.01 12.25 3.67
N GLU A 205 -1.25 12.65 3.65
CA GLU A 205 -2.32 11.98 2.89
C GLU A 205 -2.01 11.92 1.39
N TYR A 206 -1.50 13.01 0.82
CA TYR A 206 -1.06 13.04 -0.57
C TYR A 206 0.04 12.00 -0.85
N GLN A 207 1.09 11.94 -0.01
CA GLN A 207 2.20 11.00 -0.20
C GLN A 207 1.70 9.55 -0.20
N ILE A 208 0.87 9.21 0.80
CA ILE A 208 0.31 7.87 0.96
C ILE A 208 -0.59 7.48 -0.20
N LYS A 209 -1.56 8.33 -0.55
CA LYS A 209 -2.53 7.98 -1.60
C LYS A 209 -1.87 7.91 -2.97
N ARG A 210 -0.87 8.77 -3.25
CA ARG A 210 -0.05 8.65 -4.46
C ARG A 210 0.76 7.37 -4.48
N TYR A 211 1.33 6.99 -3.34
CA TYR A 211 2.05 5.73 -3.19
C TYR A 211 1.14 4.53 -3.43
N ILE A 212 -0.05 4.45 -2.79
CA ILE A 212 -1.02 3.37 -3.01
C ILE A 212 -1.41 3.27 -4.49
N LEU A 213 -1.74 4.40 -5.13
CA LEU A 213 -2.06 4.43 -6.57
C LEU A 213 -0.90 3.93 -7.46
N SER A 214 0.34 4.05 -7.00
CA SER A 214 1.53 3.60 -7.74
C SER A 214 1.79 2.10 -7.63
N LEU A 215 1.19 1.40 -6.67
CA LEU A 215 1.36 -0.04 -6.45
C LEU A 215 0.41 -0.90 -7.30
N ASP A 216 -0.59 -0.27 -7.91
CA ASP A 216 -1.66 -0.92 -8.65
C ASP A 216 -1.17 -1.68 -9.90
N GLY A 217 -1.77 -2.84 -10.17
CA GLY A 217 -1.54 -3.71 -11.31
C GLY A 217 -0.45 -4.77 -11.13
N GLY A 218 0.53 -4.55 -10.24
CA GLY A 218 1.67 -5.46 -10.05
C GLY A 218 1.71 -6.17 -8.69
N LEU A 219 1.48 -5.41 -7.61
CA LEU A 219 1.51 -5.93 -6.24
C LEU A 219 0.12 -6.01 -5.62
N PHE A 220 -0.84 -5.34 -6.23
CA PHE A 220 -2.10 -4.95 -5.62
C PHE A 220 -3.04 -4.53 -6.76
N GLN A 221 -4.35 -4.77 -6.68
CA GLN A 221 -5.31 -4.48 -7.75
C GLN A 221 -6.54 -3.73 -7.23
N LEU A 222 -6.49 -2.41 -7.31
CA LEU A 222 -7.66 -1.56 -7.11
C LEU A 222 -8.66 -1.72 -8.24
N SER A 223 -9.93 -1.77 -7.89
CA SER A 223 -11.01 -1.49 -8.85
C SER A 223 -10.93 -0.05 -9.36
N ASP A 224 -11.55 0.21 -10.52
CA ASP A 224 -11.69 1.55 -11.08
C ASP A 224 -12.28 2.53 -10.07
N GLN A 225 -13.33 2.12 -9.36
CA GLN A 225 -14.01 2.95 -8.37
C GLN A 225 -13.10 3.35 -7.21
N GLN A 226 -12.24 2.44 -6.74
CA GLN A 226 -11.31 2.74 -5.64
C GLN A 226 -10.19 3.67 -6.10
N ARG A 227 -9.66 3.44 -7.31
CA ARG A 227 -8.69 4.36 -7.92
C ARG A 227 -9.29 5.76 -8.06
N GLU A 228 -10.51 5.84 -8.57
CA GLU A 228 -11.23 7.11 -8.74
C GLU A 228 -11.45 7.80 -7.39
N THR A 229 -11.81 7.04 -6.35
CA THR A 229 -11.98 7.56 -4.99
C THR A 229 -10.68 8.14 -4.43
N LEU A 230 -9.57 7.41 -4.51
CA LEU A 230 -8.26 7.89 -4.05
C LEU A 230 -7.78 9.11 -4.85
N ARG A 231 -8.00 9.12 -6.17
CA ARG A 231 -7.71 10.29 -7.00
C ARG A 231 -8.57 11.48 -6.62
N GLY A 232 -9.86 11.29 -6.40
CA GLY A 232 -10.78 12.34 -5.96
C GLY A 232 -10.38 12.93 -4.60
N GLN A 233 -9.95 12.11 -3.65
CA GLN A 233 -9.43 12.58 -2.36
C GLN A 233 -8.22 13.52 -2.52
N ILE A 234 -7.32 13.22 -3.47
CA ILE A 234 -6.17 14.08 -3.81
C ILE A 234 -6.62 15.34 -4.53
N CYS A 235 -7.53 15.23 -5.49
CA CYS A 235 -7.88 16.32 -6.40
C CYS A 235 -8.84 17.36 -5.82
N LEU A 236 -9.61 17.00 -4.80
CA LEU A 236 -10.56 17.90 -4.15
C LEU A 236 -9.88 18.64 -3.00
N ASP A 237 -10.06 18.20 -1.74
CA ASP A 237 -9.56 18.94 -0.58
C ASP A 237 -8.83 18.08 0.45
N TYR A 238 -9.27 16.83 0.67
CA TYR A 238 -8.77 15.96 1.75
C TYR A 238 -7.25 15.74 1.70
N ALA A 239 -6.73 15.33 0.54
CA ALA A 239 -5.32 15.02 0.30
C ALA A 239 -4.70 15.96 -0.75
N ASN A 240 -5.27 17.16 -0.92
CA ASN A 240 -4.78 18.12 -1.91
C ASN A 240 -3.48 18.78 -1.44
N PRO A 241 -2.34 18.60 -2.13
CA PRO A 241 -1.06 19.14 -1.71
C PRO A 241 -0.84 20.61 -2.10
N MET A 242 -1.71 21.19 -2.93
CA MET A 242 -1.48 22.52 -3.49
C MET A 242 -1.51 23.61 -2.42
N GLY A 243 -0.40 24.35 -2.30
CA GLY A 243 -0.24 25.40 -1.29
C GLY A 243 -0.08 24.87 0.14
N ARG A 244 0.11 23.56 0.33
CA ARG A 244 0.30 22.90 1.62
C ARG A 244 1.71 22.30 1.72
N GLU A 245 2.18 22.06 2.94
CA GLU A 245 3.49 21.45 3.15
C GLU A 245 3.43 19.93 2.92
N VAL A 246 4.35 19.42 2.09
CA VAL A 246 4.57 17.98 1.88
C VAL A 246 5.88 17.59 2.58
N PRO A 247 5.88 16.60 3.50
CA PRO A 247 7.10 16.15 4.15
C PRO A 247 8.17 15.71 3.14
N ALA A 248 9.40 16.20 3.32
CA ALA A 248 10.52 15.93 2.41
C ALA A 248 11.18 14.54 2.63
N TYR A 249 10.57 13.67 3.43
CA TYR A 249 11.10 12.35 3.73
C TYR A 249 10.63 11.33 2.68
N GLY A 250 11.58 10.50 2.22
CA GLY A 250 11.30 9.44 1.24
C GLY A 250 10.48 8.28 1.81
N ALA A 251 10.17 7.31 0.94
CA ALA A 251 9.44 6.12 1.31
C ALA A 251 10.09 5.35 2.47
N PRO A 252 9.29 4.62 3.27
CA PRO A 252 9.80 3.72 4.30
C PRO A 252 10.82 2.72 3.73
N ALA A 253 11.84 2.40 4.53
CA ALA A 253 12.85 1.44 4.11
C ALA A 253 12.23 0.05 3.89
N GLY A 254 12.54 -0.56 2.74
CA GLY A 254 12.06 -1.90 2.39
C GLY A 254 10.68 -1.94 1.72
N TRP A 255 9.97 -0.81 1.67
CA TRP A 255 8.70 -0.72 0.93
C TRP A 255 8.97 -0.77 -0.59
N PRO A 256 8.15 -1.50 -1.37
CA PRO A 256 8.30 -1.59 -2.81
C PRO A 256 8.02 -0.26 -3.49
N ASN A 257 8.54 -0.05 -4.71
CA ASN A 257 8.26 1.13 -5.53
C ASN A 257 8.48 2.48 -4.80
N PRO A 258 9.65 2.75 -4.19
CA PRO A 258 9.89 3.95 -3.41
C PRO A 258 9.73 5.25 -4.21
N GLN A 259 9.90 5.21 -5.53
CA GLN A 259 9.67 6.33 -6.44
C GLN A 259 8.19 6.76 -6.54
N GLY A 260 7.26 5.89 -6.12
CA GLY A 260 5.83 6.20 -6.03
C GLY A 260 5.46 7.09 -4.85
N TRP A 261 6.38 7.29 -3.90
CA TRP A 261 6.22 8.15 -2.74
C TRP A 261 6.76 9.57 -3.04
N PRO A 262 5.90 10.56 -3.32
CA PRO A 262 6.36 11.90 -3.64
C PRO A 262 6.94 12.57 -2.38
N VAL A 263 8.00 13.38 -2.51
CA VAL A 263 8.59 14.14 -1.38
C VAL A 263 8.40 15.65 -1.52
N THR A 264 7.66 16.05 -2.54
CA THR A 264 7.31 17.44 -2.85
C THR A 264 5.89 17.47 -3.41
N ALA A 265 5.23 18.63 -3.30
CA ALA A 265 4.00 18.88 -4.04
C ALA A 265 4.29 18.87 -5.57
N PRO A 266 3.33 18.45 -6.41
CA PRO A 266 3.44 18.55 -7.86
C PRO A 266 3.38 20.01 -8.31
N THR A 267 3.82 20.30 -9.53
CA THR A 267 3.53 21.61 -10.13
C THR A 267 2.03 21.77 -10.40
N ALA A 268 1.56 23.01 -10.60
CA ALA A 268 0.15 23.26 -10.94
C ALA A 268 -0.27 22.54 -12.23
N GLU A 269 0.60 22.48 -13.23
CA GLU A 269 0.35 21.78 -14.49
C GLU A 269 0.28 20.26 -14.29
N GLU A 270 1.22 19.68 -13.54
CA GLU A 270 1.22 18.25 -13.21
C GLU A 270 -0.04 17.86 -12.44
N PHE A 271 -0.44 18.69 -11.47
CA PHE A 271 -1.64 18.49 -10.68
C PHE A 271 -2.90 18.57 -11.55
N GLN A 272 -2.99 19.58 -12.43
CA GLN A 272 -4.12 19.73 -13.34
C GLN A 272 -4.25 18.53 -14.28
N VAL A 273 -3.14 18.02 -14.82
CA VAL A 273 -3.13 16.82 -15.67
C VAL A 273 -3.59 15.59 -14.89
N PHE A 274 -3.11 15.42 -13.65
CA PHE A 274 -3.53 14.31 -12.79
C PHE A 274 -5.02 14.37 -12.43
N CYS A 275 -5.54 15.57 -12.22
CA CYS A 275 -6.91 15.84 -11.79
C CYS A 275 -7.91 16.10 -12.92
N VAL A 276 -7.55 15.84 -14.19
CA VAL A 276 -8.51 15.91 -15.30
C VAL A 276 -9.76 15.08 -14.97
N GLY A 277 -10.93 15.72 -15.03
CA GLY A 277 -12.23 15.12 -14.69
C GLY A 277 -12.70 15.41 -13.25
N PHE A 278 -11.84 15.94 -12.38
CA PHE A 278 -12.18 16.40 -11.05
C PHE A 278 -12.11 17.93 -11.02
N ASN A 279 -13.27 18.58 -10.84
CA ASN A 279 -13.34 20.02 -10.63
C ASN A 279 -13.62 20.26 -9.15
N ALA A 280 -12.75 21.02 -8.49
CA ALA A 280 -13.00 21.56 -7.16
C ALA A 280 -13.98 22.75 -7.22
#